data_AF-A0A9D7LP52-F1
#
_entry.id   AF-A0A9D7LP52-F1
#
_cell.length_a   1.000
_cell.length_b   1.000
_cell.length_c   1.000
_cell.angle_alpha   90.00
_cell.angle_beta   90.00
_cell.angle_gamma   90.00
#
_symmetry.space_group_name_H-M   'P 1'
#
loop_
_entity.id
_entity.type
_entity.pdbx_description
1 polymer ?
#
loop_
_entity_poly.entity_id
_entity_poly.type
_entity_poly.pdbx_seq_one_letter_code
_entity_poly.pdbx_strand_id
1 'polypeptide(L)'
;MAALRAFGTRAFDEVAVTDLADAAGVTTGAIYHHFGSKLGLYSFVRADVERRLLDRMQGALSASQRDDDSVERALLVGFDFAVSEGFVSILGAPPPAGEQDRLVDLLGVALDSSILGKVVAAAWRAAVTVASDTSARDDARAALQVWTLRSR
;
A
#
# COMPACT_ATOMS: atom_id res chain seq x y z
N MET A 1 1.16 16.17 3.99
CA MET A 1 0.34 16.18 5.23
C MET A 1 1.09 15.44 6.33
N ALA A 2 1.00 15.88 7.59
CA ALA A 2 1.65 15.22 8.73
C ALA A 2 1.16 13.77 8.95
N ALA A 3 -0.15 13.53 8.84
CA ALA A 3 -0.75 12.21 8.96
C ALA A 3 -0.26 11.22 7.89
N LEU A 4 -0.10 11.66 6.63
CA LEU A 4 0.46 10.83 5.55
C LEU A 4 1.85 10.30 5.91
N ARG A 5 2.76 11.17 6.38
CA ARG A 5 4.11 10.76 6.79
C ARG A 5 4.09 9.86 8.01
N ALA A 6 3.28 10.19 9.01
CA ALA A 6 3.19 9.43 10.25
C ALA A 6 2.70 8.00 10.00
N PHE A 7 1.59 7.81 9.30
CA PHE A 7 1.05 6.49 9.00
C PHE A 7 1.85 5.75 7.93
N GLY A 8 2.60 6.44 7.07
CA GLY A 8 3.50 5.81 6.10
C GLY A 8 4.70 5.11 6.75
N THR A 9 5.19 5.66 7.87
CA THR A 9 6.45 5.23 8.51
C THR A 9 6.26 4.44 9.81
N ARG A 10 5.12 4.60 10.49
CA ARG A 10 4.83 3.96 11.78
C ARG A 10 3.55 3.14 11.70
N ALA A 11 3.45 2.10 12.52
CA ALA A 11 2.23 1.29 12.59
C ALA A 11 1.06 2.13 13.13
N PHE A 12 -0.18 1.74 12.81
CA PHE A 12 -1.38 2.47 13.23
C PHE A 12 -1.37 2.77 14.74
N ASP A 13 -1.04 1.78 15.58
CA ASP A 13 -1.07 1.91 17.04
C ASP A 13 0.02 2.86 17.59
N GLU A 14 1.12 3.05 16.86
CA GLU A 14 2.25 3.90 17.27
C GLU A 14 2.05 5.39 16.97
N VAL A 15 1.01 5.75 16.21
CA VAL A 15 0.74 7.14 15.84
C VAL A 15 -0.24 7.78 16.82
N ALA A 16 0.19 8.75 17.62
CA ALA A 16 -0.72 9.49 18.49
C ALA A 16 -1.42 10.62 17.73
N VAL A 17 -2.74 10.79 17.94
CA VAL A 17 -3.52 11.87 17.31
C VAL A 17 -3.04 13.25 17.78
N THR A 18 -2.55 13.34 19.01
CA THR A 18 -1.95 14.56 19.57
C THR A 18 -0.75 15.02 18.74
N ASP A 19 0.18 14.11 18.43
CA ASP A 19 1.35 14.43 17.60
C ASP A 19 0.95 14.92 16.21
N LEU A 20 -0.13 14.35 15.65
CA LEU A 20 -0.67 14.76 14.35
C LEU A 20 -1.29 16.16 14.41
N ALA A 21 -2.01 16.46 15.49
CA ALA A 21 -2.62 17.76 15.73
C ALA A 21 -1.55 18.85 15.87
N ASP A 22 -0.53 18.58 16.68
CA ASP A 22 0.61 19.46 16.90
C ASP A 22 1.37 19.72 15.59
N ALA A 23 1.66 18.66 14.84
CA ALA A 23 2.35 18.77 13.54
C ALA A 23 1.51 19.47 12.45
N ALA A 24 0.18 19.52 12.61
CA ALA A 24 -0.72 20.20 11.69
C ALA A 24 -1.13 21.61 12.17
N GLY A 25 -0.71 22.03 13.37
CA GLY A 25 -1.08 23.33 13.95
C GLY A 25 -2.57 23.44 14.27
N VAL A 26 -3.22 22.32 14.60
CA VAL A 26 -4.65 22.25 14.95
C VAL A 26 -4.84 21.59 16.30
N THR A 27 -6.05 21.65 16.84
CA THR A 27 -6.39 20.92 18.08
C THR A 27 -6.75 19.47 17.77
N THR A 28 -6.49 18.57 18.73
CA THR A 28 -6.98 17.19 18.69
C THR A 28 -8.50 17.12 18.50
N GLY A 29 -9.25 18.07 19.10
CA GLY A 29 -10.70 18.19 18.92
C GLY A 29 -11.12 18.49 17.48
N ALA A 30 -10.36 19.32 16.76
CA ALA A 30 -10.63 19.60 15.35
C ALA A 30 -10.43 18.35 14.46
N ILE A 31 -9.41 17.54 14.76
CA ILE A 31 -9.19 16.25 14.08
C ILE A 31 -10.37 15.31 14.34
N TYR A 32 -10.75 15.12 15.61
CA TYR A 32 -11.88 14.23 15.94
C TYR A 32 -13.21 14.75 15.38
N HIS A 33 -13.42 16.06 15.31
CA HIS A 33 -14.59 16.61 14.65
C HIS A 33 -14.62 16.26 13.15
N HIS A 34 -13.48 16.36 12.45
CA HIS A 34 -13.46 16.16 11.00
C HIS A 34 -13.49 14.68 10.60
N PHE A 35 -12.76 13.83 11.33
CA PHE A 35 -12.58 12.42 10.98
C PHE A 35 -13.34 11.45 11.88
N GLY A 36 -13.97 11.93 12.96
CA GLY A 36 -14.72 11.13 13.94
C GLY A 36 -13.85 10.30 14.88
N SER A 37 -12.75 9.72 14.39
CA SER A 37 -11.85 8.86 15.17
C SER A 37 -10.44 8.81 14.57
N LYS A 38 -9.49 8.25 15.32
CA LYS A 38 -8.15 7.93 14.80
C LYS A 38 -8.22 6.95 13.63
N LEU A 39 -9.11 5.95 13.73
CA LEU A 39 -9.37 5.01 12.64
C LEU A 39 -9.94 5.73 11.41
N GLY A 40 -10.91 6.63 11.58
CA GLY A 40 -11.46 7.41 10.47
C GLY A 40 -10.41 8.29 9.77
N LEU A 41 -9.49 8.90 10.53
CA LEU A 41 -8.36 9.62 9.96
C LEU A 41 -7.41 8.67 9.21
N TYR A 42 -7.09 7.51 9.78
CA TYR A 42 -6.27 6.50 9.13
C TYR A 42 -6.89 6.01 7.82
N SER A 43 -8.17 5.65 7.82
CA SER A 43 -8.90 5.20 6.62
C SER A 43 -8.93 6.29 5.55
N PHE A 44 -9.11 7.56 5.92
CA PHE A 44 -9.03 8.68 4.98
C PHE A 44 -7.64 8.78 4.31
N VAL A 45 -6.58 8.73 5.11
CA VAL A 45 -5.19 8.78 4.62
C VAL A 45 -4.89 7.56 3.75
N ARG A 46 -5.27 6.37 4.21
CA ARG A 46 -5.09 5.10 3.49
C ARG A 46 -5.78 5.14 2.14
N ALA A 47 -7.04 5.56 2.08
CA ALA A 47 -7.79 5.62 0.83
C ALA A 47 -7.12 6.51 -0.21
N ASP A 48 -6.50 7.63 0.21
CA ASP A 48 -5.73 8.49 -0.69
C ASP A 48 -4.44 7.82 -1.19
N VAL A 49 -3.69 7.15 -0.30
CA VAL A 49 -2.46 6.43 -0.68
C VAL A 49 -2.77 5.23 -1.58
N GLU A 50 -3.78 4.43 -1.23
CA GLU A 50 -4.22 3.29 -2.04
C GLU A 50 -4.69 3.73 -3.42
N ARG A 51 -5.45 4.82 -3.54
CA ARG A 51 -5.82 5.36 -4.85
C ARG A 51 -4.59 5.65 -5.71
N ARG A 52 -3.59 6.34 -5.16
CA ARG A 52 -2.33 6.65 -5.87
C ARG A 52 -1.54 5.41 -6.27
N LEU A 53 -1.56 4.37 -5.44
CA LEU A 53 -0.95 3.06 -5.72
C LEU A 53 -1.67 2.39 -6.90
N LEU A 54 -3.00 2.27 -6.81
CA LEU A 54 -3.83 1.59 -7.80
C LEU A 54 -3.76 2.29 -9.15
N ASP A 55 -3.77 3.63 -9.18
CA ASP A 55 -3.62 4.40 -10.42
C ASP A 55 -2.30 4.06 -11.15
N ARG A 56 -1.20 3.91 -10.40
CA ARG A 56 0.12 3.54 -10.95
C ARG A 56 0.14 2.10 -11.45
N MET A 57 -0.39 1.17 -10.65
CA MET A 57 -0.46 -0.25 -11.03
C MET A 57 -1.35 -0.46 -12.25
N GLN A 58 -2.51 0.19 -12.30
CA GLN A 58 -3.41 0.16 -13.44
C GLN A 58 -2.74 0.75 -14.70
N GLY A 59 -1.98 1.84 -14.55
CA GLY A 59 -1.17 2.39 -15.64
C GLY A 59 -0.16 1.37 -16.21
N ALA A 60 0.54 0.65 -15.34
CA ALA A 60 1.49 -0.39 -15.73
C ALA A 60 0.82 -1.60 -16.41
N LEU A 61 -0.34 -2.03 -15.91
CA LEU A 61 -1.16 -3.08 -16.52
C LEU A 61 -1.62 -2.69 -17.93
N SER A 62 -2.15 -1.47 -18.09
CA SER A 62 -2.70 -0.99 -19.36
C SER A 62 -1.63 -0.68 -20.41
N ALA A 63 -0.41 -0.33 -20.00
CA ALA A 63 0.70 -0.05 -20.93
C ALA A 63 1.21 -1.31 -21.65
N SER A 64 0.96 -2.49 -21.08
CA SER A 64 1.44 -3.78 -21.59
C SER A 64 0.32 -4.52 -22.34
N GLN A 65 -0.01 -4.12 -23.57
CA GLN A 65 -1.01 -4.83 -24.38
C GLN A 65 -0.52 -6.26 -24.71
N ARG A 66 -1.07 -7.26 -24.01
CA ARG A 66 -0.89 -8.72 -24.22
C ARG A 66 0.47 -9.30 -23.83
N ASP A 67 1.10 -8.77 -22.79
CA ASP A 67 2.37 -9.30 -22.27
C ASP A 67 2.14 -10.01 -20.92
N ASP A 68 2.63 -11.25 -20.79
CA ASP A 68 2.53 -12.05 -19.55
C ASP A 68 3.23 -11.36 -18.36
N ASP A 69 4.10 -10.38 -18.63
CA ASP A 69 4.84 -9.57 -17.66
C ASP A 69 4.05 -8.38 -17.09
N SER A 70 2.82 -8.11 -17.55
CA SER A 70 2.05 -6.93 -17.15
C SER A 70 1.78 -6.87 -15.63
N VAL A 71 1.40 -8.00 -15.01
CA VAL A 71 1.18 -8.08 -13.56
C VAL A 71 2.48 -7.90 -12.80
N GLU A 72 3.57 -8.53 -13.25
CA GLU A 72 4.89 -8.36 -12.62
C GLU A 72 5.29 -6.88 -12.60
N ARG A 73 5.20 -6.19 -13.74
CA ARG A 73 5.51 -4.76 -13.83
C ARG A 73 4.64 -3.93 -12.90
N ALA A 74 3.35 -4.25 -12.81
CA ALA A 74 2.44 -3.56 -11.90
C ALA A 74 2.85 -3.75 -10.42
N LEU A 75 3.21 -4.98 -10.02
CA LEU A 75 3.69 -5.26 -8.66
C LEU A 75 4.97 -4.51 -8.34
N LEU A 76 5.93 -4.46 -9.27
CA LEU A 76 7.19 -3.72 -9.10
C LEU A 76 6.95 -2.20 -9.02
N VAL A 77 6.11 -1.64 -9.90
CA VAL A 77 5.74 -0.22 -9.86
C VAL A 77 5.07 0.13 -8.53
N GLY A 78 4.18 -0.73 -8.05
CA GLY A 78 3.54 -0.54 -6.74
C GLY A 78 4.55 -0.60 -5.59
N PHE A 79 5.46 -1.58 -5.63
CA PHE A 79 6.50 -1.74 -4.61
C PHE A 79 7.45 -0.54 -4.57
N ASP A 80 7.96 -0.13 -5.73
CA ASP A 80 8.86 1.00 -5.87
C ASP A 80 8.18 2.30 -5.37
N PHE A 81 6.89 2.50 -5.65
CA PHE A 81 6.09 3.59 -5.10
C PHE A 81 5.98 3.53 -3.57
N ALA A 82 5.64 2.37 -3.01
CA ALA A 82 5.49 2.21 -1.56
C ALA A 82 6.78 2.54 -0.81
N VAL A 83 7.93 2.11 -1.34
CA VAL A 83 9.25 2.32 -0.74
C VAL A 83 9.72 3.76 -0.92
N SER A 84 9.69 4.29 -2.15
CA SER A 84 10.23 5.62 -2.47
C SER A 84 9.47 6.76 -1.79
N GLU A 85 8.15 6.62 -1.62
CA GLU A 85 7.31 7.63 -0.97
C GLU A 85 7.19 7.43 0.56
N GLY A 86 7.80 6.36 1.11
CA GLY A 86 7.76 6.08 2.55
C GLY A 86 6.38 5.64 3.04
N PHE A 87 5.66 4.84 2.26
CA PHE A 87 4.33 4.29 2.58
C PHE A 87 4.36 2.81 2.98
N VAL A 88 5.52 2.31 3.39
CA VAL A 88 5.73 0.90 3.74
C VAL A 88 4.76 0.42 4.82
N SER A 89 4.58 1.19 5.91
CA SER A 89 3.70 0.79 7.02
C SER A 89 2.24 0.70 6.56
N ILE A 90 1.73 1.75 5.91
CA ILE A 90 0.33 1.83 5.51
C ILE A 90 -0.02 0.85 4.39
N LEU A 91 0.85 0.66 3.39
CA LEU A 91 0.59 -0.24 2.27
C LEU A 91 0.96 -1.70 2.56
N GLY A 92 1.90 -1.96 3.47
CA GLY A 92 2.23 -3.30 3.95
C GLY A 92 1.14 -3.93 4.80
N ALA A 93 0.32 -3.12 5.48
CA ALA A 93 -0.84 -3.61 6.22
C ALA A 93 -2.06 -3.85 5.29
N PRO A 94 -2.88 -4.87 5.56
CA PRO A 94 -4.21 -4.99 4.94
C PRO A 94 -5.11 -3.82 5.38
N PRO A 95 -6.18 -3.51 4.62
CA PRO A 95 -7.15 -2.51 5.04
C PRO A 95 -7.83 -2.90 6.36
N PRO A 96 -8.35 -1.91 7.12
CA PRO A 96 -9.12 -2.18 8.33
C PRO A 96 -10.26 -3.16 8.09
N ALA A 97 -10.61 -3.92 9.13
CA ALA A 97 -11.71 -4.89 9.05
C ALA A 97 -13.02 -4.21 8.63
N GLY A 98 -13.71 -4.79 7.64
CA GLY A 98 -14.95 -4.25 7.08
C GLY A 98 -14.76 -3.28 5.91
N GLU A 99 -13.52 -2.87 5.60
CA GLU A 99 -13.20 -2.12 4.39
C GLU A 99 -12.87 -3.05 3.21
N GLN A 100 -13.15 -2.57 2.00
CA GLN A 100 -12.88 -3.30 0.76
C GLN A 100 -11.38 -3.29 0.43
N ASP A 101 -10.82 -4.45 0.10
CA ASP A 101 -9.43 -4.57 -0.35
C ASP A 101 -9.31 -4.35 -1.87
N ARG A 102 -9.15 -3.08 -2.24
CA ARG A 102 -9.07 -2.67 -3.65
C ARG A 102 -7.85 -3.21 -4.39
N LEU A 103 -6.77 -3.53 -3.68
CA LEU A 103 -5.59 -4.17 -4.29
C LEU A 103 -5.90 -5.61 -4.69
N VAL A 104 -6.60 -6.34 -3.82
CA VAL A 104 -7.09 -7.69 -4.14
C VAL A 104 -8.04 -7.66 -5.32
N ASP A 105 -8.94 -6.67 -5.39
CA ASP A 105 -9.87 -6.54 -6.51
C ASP A 105 -9.14 -6.28 -7.83
N LEU A 106 -8.19 -5.33 -7.86
CA LEU A 106 -7.38 -5.02 -9.04
C LEU A 106 -6.62 -6.26 -9.54
N LEU A 107 -5.92 -6.95 -8.64
CA LEU A 107 -5.12 -8.13 -8.98
C LEU A 107 -5.99 -9.31 -9.37
N GLY A 108 -7.16 -9.47 -8.74
CA GLY A 108 -8.12 -10.51 -9.07
C GLY A 108 -8.66 -10.36 -10.50
N VAL A 109 -8.92 -9.12 -10.93
CA VAL A 109 -9.30 -8.82 -12.32
C VAL A 109 -8.14 -9.06 -13.27
N ALA A 110 -6.94 -8.57 -12.93
CA ALA A 110 -5.76 -8.71 -13.80
C ALA A 110 -5.31 -10.16 -14.01
N LEU A 111 -5.51 -11.02 -13.00
CA LEU A 111 -5.13 -12.44 -13.01
C LEU A 111 -6.29 -13.38 -13.38
N ASP A 112 -7.48 -12.84 -13.67
CA ASP A 112 -8.72 -13.62 -13.86
C ASP A 112 -8.97 -14.66 -12.75
N SER A 113 -8.62 -14.32 -11.50
CA SER A 113 -8.71 -15.23 -10.35
C SER A 113 -8.73 -14.49 -9.03
N SER A 114 -9.84 -14.60 -8.31
CA SER A 114 -10.01 -13.99 -6.98
C SER A 114 -9.07 -14.59 -5.92
N ILE A 115 -8.75 -15.88 -6.03
CA ILE A 115 -7.84 -16.56 -5.10
C ILE A 115 -6.41 -16.08 -5.35
N LEU A 116 -5.97 -16.04 -6.62
CA LEU A 116 -4.64 -15.53 -6.94
C LEU A 116 -4.52 -14.05 -6.58
N GLY A 117 -5.54 -13.23 -6.83
CA GLY A 117 -5.56 -11.82 -6.39
C GLY A 117 -5.29 -11.66 -4.89
N LYS A 118 -5.90 -12.50 -4.04
CA LYS A 118 -5.65 -12.52 -2.58
C LYS A 118 -4.22 -12.94 -2.23
N VAL A 119 -3.74 -14.02 -2.84
CA VAL A 119 -2.39 -14.56 -2.58
C VAL A 119 -1.31 -13.56 -3.00
N VAL A 120 -1.45 -12.98 -4.19
CA VAL A 120 -0.49 -12.00 -4.72
C VAL A 120 -0.51 -10.71 -3.93
N ALA A 121 -1.69 -10.19 -3.56
CA ALA A 121 -1.78 -9.02 -2.70
C ALA A 121 -1.09 -9.24 -1.34
N ALA A 122 -1.29 -10.42 -0.73
CA ALA A 122 -0.64 -10.76 0.52
C ALA A 122 0.89 -10.87 0.38
N ALA A 123 1.38 -11.51 -0.70
CA ALA A 123 2.80 -11.62 -0.98
C ALA A 123 3.45 -10.25 -1.24
N TRP A 124 2.78 -9.39 -2.02
CA TRP A 124 3.23 -8.03 -2.28
C TRP A 124 3.32 -7.19 -1.00
N ARG A 125 2.31 -7.28 -0.13
CA ARG A 125 2.32 -6.61 1.19
C ARG A 125 3.46 -7.10 2.08
N ALA A 126 3.72 -8.41 2.08
CA ALA A 126 4.85 -8.97 2.82
C ALA A 126 6.18 -8.42 2.28
N ALA A 127 6.35 -8.34 0.96
CA ALA A 127 7.54 -7.75 0.35
C ALA A 127 7.71 -6.27 0.73
N VAL A 128 6.64 -5.47 0.66
CA VAL A 128 6.66 -4.06 1.09
C VAL A 128 7.07 -3.95 2.56
N THR A 129 6.52 -4.79 3.44
CA THR A 129 6.82 -4.78 4.87
C THR A 129 8.29 -5.06 5.15
N VAL A 130 8.89 -6.02 4.43
CA VAL A 130 10.32 -6.36 4.55
C VAL A 130 11.23 -5.23 4.06
N ALA A 131 10.78 -4.43 3.09
CA ALA A 131 11.55 -3.30 2.54
C ALA A 131 11.72 -2.11 3.52
N SER A 132 11.13 -2.19 4.72
CA SER A 132 11.41 -1.25 5.82
C SER A 132 12.88 -1.29 6.25
N ASP A 133 13.57 -2.42 6.06
CA ASP A 133 15.02 -2.55 6.24
C ASP A 133 15.77 -2.23 4.93
N THR A 134 16.71 -1.28 4.98
CA THR A 134 17.49 -0.83 3.82
C THR A 134 18.30 -1.96 3.18
N SER A 135 18.83 -2.90 3.99
CA SER A 135 19.57 -4.04 3.46
C SER A 135 18.71 -5.08 2.75
N ALA A 136 17.41 -5.12 3.02
CA ALA A 136 16.50 -6.13 2.47
C ALA A 136 15.68 -5.66 1.27
N ARG A 137 15.80 -4.38 0.85
CA ARG A 137 14.98 -3.81 -0.24
C ARG A 137 15.28 -4.46 -1.58
N ASP A 138 16.55 -4.57 -1.93
CA ASP A 138 16.98 -5.14 -3.21
C ASP A 138 16.62 -6.63 -3.28
N ASP A 139 16.76 -7.34 -2.16
CA ASP A 139 16.38 -8.76 -2.02
C ASP A 139 14.86 -8.95 -2.13
N ALA A 140 14.06 -8.10 -1.49
CA ALA A 140 12.59 -8.15 -1.59
C ALA A 140 12.10 -7.85 -3.01
N ARG A 141 12.73 -6.88 -3.67
CA ARG A 141 12.44 -6.55 -5.07
C ARG A 141 12.82 -7.69 -6.01
N ALA A 142 13.99 -8.30 -5.82
CA ALA A 142 14.43 -9.45 -6.61
C ALA A 142 13.54 -10.68 -6.38
N ALA A 143 13.08 -10.92 -5.16
CA ALA A 143 12.18 -12.02 -4.83
C ALA A 143 10.84 -11.94 -5.60
N LEU A 144 10.29 -10.72 -5.77
CA LEU A 144 9.09 -10.52 -6.58
C LEU A 144 9.28 -10.93 -8.04
N GLN A 145 10.45 -10.63 -8.63
CA GLN A 145 10.79 -11.00 -10.01
C GLN A 145 11.01 -12.51 -10.17
N VAL A 146 11.68 -13.14 -9.20
CA VAL A 146 11.93 -14.59 -9.25
C VAL A 146 10.63 -15.39 -9.09
N TRP A 147 9.70 -14.91 -8.27
CA TRP A 147 8.41 -15.56 -8.06
C TRP A 147 7.56 -15.55 -9.34
N THR A 148 7.45 -14.41 -10.01
CA THR A 148 6.65 -14.27 -11.25
C THR A 148 7.22 -15.09 -12.42
N LEU A 149 8.55 -15.19 -12.52
CA LEU A 149 9.22 -16.01 -13.55
C LEU A 149 9.04 -17.51 -13.33
N ARG A 150 8.89 -17.98 -12.09
CA ARG A 150 8.72 -19.40 -11.76
C ARG A 150 7.27 -19.89 -11.81
N SER A 151 6.29 -18.99 -11.83
CA SER A 151 4.86 -19.32 -11.93
C SER A 151 4.33 -19.36 -13.36
N ARG A 152 5.19 -19.21 -14.37
CA ARG A 152 4.90 -19.45 -15.79
C ARG A 152 5.19 -20.89 -16.19
#